data_AF-A0A4U1EI64-F1
#
_entry.id   AF-A0A4U1EI64-F1
#
_cell.length_a   1.000
_cell.length_b   1.000
_cell.length_c   1.000
_cell.angle_alpha   90.00
_cell.angle_beta   90.00
_cell.angle_gamma   90.00
#
_symmetry.space_group_name_H-M   'P 1'
#
loop_
_entity.id
_entity.type
_entity.pdbx_description
1 polymer ?
#
loop_
_entity_poly.entity_id
_entity_poly.type
_entity_poly.pdbx_seq_one_letter_code
_entity_poly.pdbx_strand_id
1 'polypeptide(L)' 'MLPSSFWKFLAHSIKEHEVLLMCNKSYCAEIIHNILSKNHKTIAERAPQLSIRVTNPNNRLNSEENE' A
#
# COMPACT_ATOMS: atom_id res chain seq x y z
N MET A 1 -11.57 5.62 10.58
CA MET A 1 -11.57 4.15 10.51
C MET A 1 -12.26 3.74 9.21
N LEU A 2 -11.70 2.79 8.46
CA LEU A 2 -12.29 2.26 7.23
C LEU A 2 -13.47 1.32 7.57
N PRO A 3 -14.40 1.06 6.63
CA PRO A 3 -15.46 0.06 6.81
C PRO A 3 -14.92 -1.35 7.11
N SER A 4 -13.66 -1.61 6.77
CA SER A 4 -12.94 -2.85 7.08
C SER A 4 -12.46 -2.94 8.54
N SER A 5 -12.78 -1.96 9.39
CA SER A 5 -12.30 -1.82 10.78
C SER A 5 -10.79 -1.54 10.91
N PHE A 6 -10.09 -1.30 9.80
CA PHE A 6 -8.70 -0.87 9.80
C PHE A 6 -8.57 0.65 9.80
N TRP A 7 -7.49 1.14 10.38
CA TRP A 7 -7.05 2.51 10.26
C TRP A 7 -6.21 2.66 8.99
N LYS A 8 -6.42 3.74 8.26
CA LYS A 8 -5.71 3.98 7.00
C LYS A 8 -4.41 4.74 7.31
N PHE A 9 -3.30 4.20 6.86
CA PHE A 9 -1.99 4.83 6.89
C PHE A 9 -1.56 5.16 5.46
N LEU A 10 -1.22 6.42 5.21
CA LEU A 10 -0.82 6.87 3.90
C LEU A 10 0.70 6.73 3.76
N ALA A 11 1.16 5.90 2.82
CA ALA A 11 2.58 5.58 2.67
C ALA A 11 3.16 6.14 1.36
N HIS A 12 4.34 6.75 1.44
CA HIS A 12 5.11 7.23 0.29
C HIS A 12 6.22 6.26 -0.14
N SER A 13 6.58 5.31 0.73
CA SER A 13 7.73 4.43 0.52
C SER A 13 7.57 3.07 1.20
N ILE A 14 8.46 2.14 0.83
CA ILE A 14 8.53 0.80 1.44
C ILE A 14 8.94 0.89 2.92
N LYS A 15 9.84 1.82 3.27
CA LYS A 15 10.32 1.99 4.66
C LYS A 15 9.19 2.38 5.62
N GLU A 16 8.22 3.15 5.14
CA GLU A 16 7.05 3.52 5.95
C GLU A 16 6.09 2.34 6.16
N HIS A 17 6.11 1.33 5.30
CA HIS A 17 5.38 0.09 5.57
C HIS A 17 6.04 -0.71 6.70
N GLU A 18 7.35 -0.65 6.87
CA GLU A 18 8.05 -1.34 7.98
C GLU A 18 7.62 -0.78 9.35
N VAL A 19 7.21 0.49 9.42
CA VAL A 19 6.64 1.09 10.64
C VAL A 19 5.34 0.39 11.05
N LEU A 20 4.59 -0.17 10.10
CA LEU A 20 3.35 -0.90 10.37
C LEU A 20 3.58 -2.36 10.78
N LEU A 21 4.81 -2.86 10.84
CA LEU A 21 5.08 -4.29 11.08
C LEU A 21 4.44 -4.80 12.38
N MET A 22 4.46 -3.97 13.44
CA MET A 22 3.89 -4.32 14.73
C MET A 22 2.38 -4.04 14.82
N CYS A 23 1.83 -3.23 13.92
CA CYS A 23 0.46 -2.72 13.96
C CYS A 23 -0.39 -3.15 12.75
N ASN A 24 0.09 -4.11 11.94
CA ASN A 24 -0.53 -4.55 10.69
C ASN A 24 -1.93 -5.19 10.84
N LYS A 25 -2.33 -5.55 12.07
CA LYS A 25 -3.70 -6.02 12.40
C LYS A 25 -4.71 -4.88 12.58
N SER A 26 -4.22 -3.67 12.87
CA SER A 26 -5.07 -2.49 13.11
C SER A 26 -4.99 -1.48 11.98
N TYR A 27 -3.90 -1.49 11.21
CA TYR A 27 -3.65 -0.53 10.13
C TYR A 27 -3.54 -1.21 8.76
N CYS A 28 -4.14 -0.56 7.77
CA CYS A 28 -3.90 -0.82 6.35
C CYS A 28 -3.07 0.32 5.77
N ALA A 29 -2.24 0.01 4.78
CA ALA A 29 -1.54 1.02 4.02
C ALA A 29 -2.34 1.45 2.78
N GLU A 30 -2.25 2.72 2.42
CA GLU A 30 -2.69 3.26 1.15
C GLU A 30 -1.48 3.87 0.45
N ILE A 31 -1.24 3.45 -0.79
CA ILE A 31 -0.13 3.97 -1.59
C ILE A 31 -0.56 5.31 -2.18
N ILE A 32 0.25 6.35 -1.99
CA ILE A 32 -0.04 7.66 -2.56
C ILE A 32 -0.05 7.63 -4.09
N HIS A 33 -0.93 8.46 -4.67
CA HIS A 33 -1.07 8.60 -6.12
C HIS A 33 0.21 9.15 -6.80
N ASN A 34 0.94 10.06 -6.14
CA ASN A 34 2.15 10.72 -6.66
C ASN A 34 3.44 9.88 -6.49
N ILE A 35 3.38 8.55 -6.64
CA ILE A 35 4.57 7.69 -6.64
C ILE A 35 4.70 6.94 -7.97
N LEU A 36 5.92 6.91 -8.55
CA LEU A 36 6.24 6.20 -9.79
C LEU A 36 5.65 4.77 -9.83
N SER A 37 5.16 4.33 -11.00
CA SER A 37 4.54 3.01 -11.19
C SER A 37 5.46 1.86 -10.77
N LYS A 38 6.75 1.95 -11.10
CA LYS A 38 7.78 1.00 -10.65
C LYS A 38 7.81 0.86 -9.11
N ASN A 39 7.78 1.98 -8.39
CA ASN A 39 7.82 1.95 -6.92
C ASN A 39 6.48 1.46 -6.35
N HIS A 40 5.36 1.82 -6.98
CA HIS A 40 4.05 1.31 -6.63
C HIS A 40 4.00 -0.22 -6.71
N LYS A 41 4.54 -0.81 -7.79
CA LYS A 41 4.66 -2.26 -7.96
C LYS A 41 5.51 -2.90 -6.87
N THR A 42 6.68 -2.34 -6.58
CA THR A 42 7.56 -2.85 -5.52
C THR A 42 6.88 -2.81 -4.14
N ILE A 43 6.13 -1.73 -3.85
CA ILE A 43 5.37 -1.62 -2.59
C ILE A 43 4.26 -2.67 -2.53
N ALA A 44 3.48 -2.81 -3.59
CA ALA A 44 2.38 -3.77 -3.67
C ALA A 44 2.88 -5.22 -3.51
N GLU A 45 4.03 -5.56 -4.07
CA GLU A 45 4.65 -6.89 -3.95
C GLU A 45 5.26 -7.14 -2.55
N ARG A 46 5.80 -6.10 -1.91
CA ARG A 46 6.38 -6.18 -0.55
C ARG A 46 5.35 -6.25 0.55
N ALA A 47 4.23 -5.54 0.43
CA ALA A 47 3.19 -5.48 1.46
C ALA A 47 2.69 -6.86 1.97
N PRO A 48 2.38 -7.87 1.12
CA PRO A 48 1.96 -9.19 1.60
C PRO A 48 3.07 -9.93 2.36
N GLN A 49 4.35 -9.69 2.04
CA GLN A 49 5.49 -10.28 2.76
C GLN A 49 5.57 -9.78 4.21
N LEU A 50 5.09 -8.56 4.47
CA LEU A 50 5.02 -7.95 5.80
C LEU A 50 3.65 -8.14 6.48
N SER A 51 2.75 -8.92 5.87
CA SER A 51 1.35 -9.08 6.30
C SER A 51 0.59 -7.76 6.43
N ILE A 52 0.92 -6.77 5.59
CA ILE A 52 0.25 -5.47 5.57
C ILE A 52 -0.79 -5.48 4.46
N ARG A 53 -2.03 -5.11 4.80
CA ARG A 53 -3.10 -4.97 3.84
C ARG A 53 -3.01 -3.60 3.14
N VAL A 54 -2.97 -3.60 1.81
CA VAL A 54 -2.98 -2.38 0.99
C VAL A 54 -4.37 -2.15 0.42
N THR A 55 -4.88 -0.92 0.48
CA THR A 55 -6.24 -0.59 0.00
C THR A 55 -6.33 -0.41 -1.51
N ASN A 56 -5.23 -0.05 -2.17
CA ASN A 56 -5.19 0.29 -3.59
C ASN A 56 -4.01 -0.39 -4.36
N PRO A 57 -3.85 -1.72 -4.29
CA PRO A 57 -2.67 -2.40 -4.81
C PRO A 57 -2.44 -2.25 -6.33
N ASN A 58 -3.49 -1.98 -7.12
CA ASN A 58 -3.42 -1.94 -8.59
C ASN A 58 -3.68 -0.56 -9.21
N ASN A 59 -3.79 0.50 -8.40
CA ASN A 59 -4.24 1.85 -8.83
C ASN A 59 -3.50 2.38 -10.08
N ARG A 60 -2.18 2.16 -10.16
CA ARG A 60 -1.34 2.69 -11.24
C ARG A 60 -0.95 1.67 -12.30
N LEU A 61 -1.09 0.37 -12.02
CA LEU A 61 -0.79 -0.69 -12.99
C LEU A 61 -1.86 -0.76 -14.09
N ASN A 62 -3.12 -0.50 -13.76
CA ASN A 62 -4.22 -0.52 -14.72
C ASN A 62 -4.26 0.71 -15.65
N SER A 63 -3.56 1.79 -15.32
CA SER A 63 -3.49 2.99 -16.17
C SER A 63 -2.51 2.82 -17.32
N GLU A 64 -1.48 1.98 -17.17
CA GLU A 64 -0.45 1.72 -18.19
C GLU A 64 -0.84 0.58 -19.15
N GLU A 65 -1.81 -0.29 -18.81
CA GLU A 65 -2.32 -1.35 -19.71
C GLU A 65 -3.43 -0.86 -20.65
N ASN A 66 -3.99 0.32 -20.39
CA ASN A 66 -5.12 0.88 -21.13
C ASN A 66 -4.74 2.10 -22.00
N GLU A 67 -3.44 2.25 -22.30
CA GLU A 67 -2.87 3.19 -23.28
C GLU A 67 -2.08 2.43 -24.36
#